data_AF-A0A7Y3DMI3-F1
#
_entry.id   AF-A0A7Y3DMI3-F1
#
_cell.length_a   1.000
_cell.length_b   1.000
_cell.length_c   1.000
_cell.angle_alpha   90.00
_cell.angle_beta   90.00
_cell.angle_gamma   90.00
#
_symmetry.space_group_name_H-M   'P 1'
#
loop_
_entity.id
_entity.type
_entity.pdbx_description
1 polymer ?
#
loop_
_entity_poly.entity_id
_entity_poly.type
_entity_poly.pdbx_seq_one_letter_code
_entity_poly.pdbx_strand_id
1 'polypeptide(L)'
;MQPGCEILIAELGEAGFESFEETAEGVRAYIQKKDCSDACLSEVGILQSPAFNIQYETREIETENWNAIWESNFNPMVVKGQCAVRASFHDKIGVPFEILIDPKMS
;
A
#
# COMPACT_ATOMS: atom_id res chain seq x y z
N MET A 1 -17.16 4.24 -15.85
CA MET A 1 -16.73 2.92 -15.40
C MET A 1 -17.38 1.87 -16.28
N GLN A 2 -16.67 0.78 -16.60
CA GLN A 2 -17.27 -0.34 -17.35
C GLN A 2 -18.07 -1.21 -16.36
N PRO A 3 -19.28 -1.68 -16.71
CA PRO A 3 -20.13 -2.46 -15.80
C PRO A 3 -19.44 -3.69 -15.19
N GLY A 4 -18.53 -4.34 -15.93
CA GLY A 4 -17.77 -5.49 -15.44
C GLY A 4 -16.84 -5.16 -14.28
N CYS A 5 -16.24 -3.97 -14.25
CA CYS A 5 -15.36 -3.54 -13.15
C CYS A 5 -16.16 -3.27 -11.86
N GLU A 6 -17.34 -2.66 -11.99
CA GLU A 6 -18.21 -2.37 -10.83
C GLU A 6 -18.72 -3.66 -10.18
N ILE A 7 -19.13 -4.64 -10.98
CA ILE A 7 -19.56 -5.95 -10.49
C ILE A 7 -18.38 -6.70 -9.86
N LEU A 8 -17.20 -6.67 -10.51
CA LEU A 8 -16.00 -7.33 -9.99
C LEU A 8 -15.58 -6.75 -8.64
N ILE A 9 -15.58 -5.42 -8.48
CA ILE A 9 -15.27 -4.76 -7.20
C ILE A 9 -16.27 -5.16 -6.12
N ALA A 10 -17.57 -5.20 -6.44
CA ALA A 10 -18.61 -5.58 -5.49
C ALA A 10 -18.41 -7.01 -4.98
N GLU A 11 -18.25 -7.98 -5.89
CA GLU A 11 -18.07 -9.39 -5.53
C GLU A 11 -16.75 -9.64 -4.79
N LEU A 12 -15.65 -9.00 -5.20
CA LEU A 12 -14.38 -9.10 -4.49
C LEU A 12 -14.45 -8.48 -3.08
N GLY A 13 -15.22 -7.40 -2.91
CA GLY A 13 -15.48 -6.81 -1.59
C GLY A 13 -16.19 -7.80 -0.65
N GLU A 14 -17.19 -8.52 -1.16
CA GLU A 14 -17.87 -9.60 -0.41
C GLU A 14 -16.94 -10.78 -0.10
N ALA A 15 -15.98 -11.07 -0.99
CA ALA A 15 -14.95 -12.10 -0.81
C ALA A 15 -13.83 -11.70 0.18
N GLY A 16 -13.85 -10.48 0.73
CA GLY A 16 -12.93 -10.02 1.77
C GLY A 16 -11.76 -9.16 1.28
N PHE A 17 -11.78 -8.69 0.03
CA PHE A 17 -10.80 -7.70 -0.43
C PHE A 17 -11.08 -6.32 0.17
N GLU A 18 -10.03 -5.62 0.56
CA GLU A 18 -10.11 -4.40 1.37
C GLU A 18 -9.84 -3.11 0.57
N SER A 19 -9.17 -3.23 -0.58
CA SER A 19 -8.78 -2.07 -1.39
C SER A 19 -8.77 -2.42 -2.88
N PHE A 20 -9.11 -1.43 -3.71
CA PHE A 20 -9.25 -1.56 -5.15
C PHE A 20 -8.60 -0.36 -5.85
N GLU A 21 -7.82 -0.63 -6.89
CA GLU A 21 -7.23 0.37 -7.78
C GLU A 21 -7.75 0.09 -9.19
N GLU A 22 -8.45 1.06 -9.77
CA GLU A 22 -8.81 1.02 -11.19
C GLU A 22 -7.57 1.32 -12.03
N THR A 23 -7.32 0.46 -13.00
CA THR A 23 -6.24 0.60 -13.99
C THR A 23 -6.85 0.80 -15.38
N ALA A 24 -6.02 1.14 -16.36
CA ALA A 24 -6.48 1.29 -17.74
C ALA A 24 -7.06 -0.02 -18.33
N GLU A 25 -6.66 -1.18 -17.79
CA GLU A 25 -6.96 -2.50 -18.33
C GLU A 25 -7.92 -3.33 -17.43
N GLY A 26 -8.25 -2.85 -16.23
CA GLY A 26 -9.09 -3.59 -15.29
C GLY A 26 -8.95 -3.10 -13.85
N VAL A 27 -9.06 -4.00 -12.88
CA VAL A 27 -9.02 -3.70 -11.44
C VAL A 27 -7.90 -4.47 -10.77
N ARG A 28 -7.14 -3.79 -9.92
CA ARG A 28 -6.20 -4.42 -8.98
C ARG A 28 -6.83 -4.41 -7.59
N ALA A 29 -6.90 -5.57 -6.94
CA ALA A 29 -7.54 -5.73 -5.64
C ALA A 29 -6.54 -6.27 -4.61
N TYR A 30 -6.68 -5.85 -3.35
CA TYR A 30 -5.79 -6.21 -2.26
C TYR A 30 -6.55 -6.88 -1.12
N ILE A 31 -5.99 -7.97 -0.60
CA ILE A 31 -6.49 -8.73 0.54
C ILE A 31 -5.33 -9.08 1.47
N GLN A 32 -5.58 -9.18 2.77
CA GLN A 32 -4.57 -9.62 3.73
C GLN A 32 -4.16 -11.08 3.46
N LYS A 33 -2.86 -11.38 3.53
CA LYS A 33 -2.34 -12.74 3.26
C LYS A 33 -3.03 -13.82 4.11
N LYS A 34 -3.34 -13.52 5.38
CA LYS A 34 -4.03 -14.43 6.29
C LYS A 34 -5.47 -14.77 5.85
N ASP A 35 -6.09 -13.89 5.09
CA ASP A 35 -7.48 -13.99 4.63
C ASP A 35 -7.55 -14.42 3.15
N CYS A 36 -6.41 -14.43 2.45
CA CYS A 36 -6.26 -14.94 1.08
C CYS A 36 -6.21 -16.47 1.09
N SER A 37 -7.38 -17.11 0.94
CA SER A 37 -7.49 -18.56 0.70
C SER A 37 -7.61 -18.86 -0.80
N ASP A 38 -7.25 -20.08 -1.23
CA ASP A 38 -7.44 -20.54 -2.62
C ASP A 38 -8.92 -20.48 -3.07
N ALA A 39 -9.86 -20.41 -2.12
CA ALA A 39 -11.29 -20.32 -2.36
C ALA A 39 -11.82 -18.87 -2.46
N CYS A 40 -11.02 -17.84 -2.15
CA CYS A 40 -11.51 -16.45 -2.16
C CYS A 40 -12.01 -16.02 -3.53
N LEU A 41 -11.40 -16.53 -4.61
CA LEU A 41 -11.81 -16.21 -5.98
C LEU A 41 -12.86 -17.19 -6.54
N SER A 42 -13.10 -18.34 -5.89
CA SER A 42 -14.10 -19.30 -6.36
C SER A 42 -15.53 -18.82 -6.13
N GLU A 43 -15.73 -17.95 -5.14
CA GLU A 43 -17.03 -17.33 -4.83
C GLU A 43 -17.34 -16.11 -5.73
N VAL A 44 -16.37 -15.65 -6.54
CA VAL A 44 -16.53 -14.48 -7.43
C VAL A 44 -17.18 -14.94 -8.73
N GLY A 45 -18.50 -14.78 -8.82
CA GLY A 45 -19.33 -15.28 -9.92
C GLY A 45 -19.01 -14.67 -11.29
N ILE A 46 -18.63 -13.39 -11.35
CA ILE A 46 -18.30 -12.73 -12.62
C ILE A 46 -17.07 -13.35 -13.31
N LEU A 47 -16.15 -13.96 -12.55
CA LEU A 47 -14.99 -14.68 -13.11
C LEU A 47 -15.40 -15.96 -13.86
N GLN A 48 -16.57 -16.52 -13.55
CA GLN A 48 -17.11 -17.73 -14.17
C GLN A 48 -18.21 -17.43 -15.20
N SER A 49 -18.62 -16.18 -15.31
CA SER A 49 -19.73 -15.77 -16.17
C SER A 49 -19.31 -15.76 -17.64
N PRO A 50 -20.05 -16.42 -18.55
CA PRO A 50 -19.76 -16.38 -19.98
C PRO A 50 -20.02 -15.00 -20.61
N ALA A 51 -20.64 -14.08 -19.87
CA ALA A 51 -20.88 -12.71 -20.32
C ALA A 51 -19.62 -11.84 -20.28
N PHE A 52 -18.60 -12.26 -19.52
CA PHE A 52 -17.33 -11.53 -19.35
C PHE A 52 -16.15 -12.48 -19.57
N ASN A 53 -15.07 -11.96 -20.15
CA ASN A 53 -13.82 -12.70 -20.29
C ASN A 53 -12.75 -12.01 -19.45
N ILE A 54 -12.57 -12.47 -18.22
CA ILE A 54 -11.66 -11.87 -17.24
C ILE A 54 -10.47 -12.81 -17.05
N GLN A 55 -9.27 -12.26 -17.19
CA GLN A 55 -8.03 -12.94 -16.82
C GLN A 55 -7.47 -12.24 -15.58
N TYR A 56 -6.94 -13.02 -14.64
CA TYR A 56 -6.36 -12.49 -13.41
C TYR A 56 -5.06 -13.21 -13.07
N GLU A 57 -4.22 -12.51 -12.33
CA GLU A 57 -3.02 -13.05 -11.72
C GLU A 57 -3.03 -12.70 -10.23
N THR A 58 -2.58 -13.63 -9.40
CA THR A 58 -2.41 -13.41 -7.97
C THR A 58 -0.93 -13.32 -7.67
N ARG A 59 -0.53 -12.27 -6.96
CA ARG A 59 0.85 -12.11 -6.50
C ARG A 59 0.86 -11.76 -5.02
N GLU A 60 1.70 -12.48 -4.28
CA GLU A 60 2.01 -12.08 -2.91
C GLU A 60 2.93 -10.85 -2.94
N ILE A 61 2.52 -9.79 -2.23
CA ILE A 61 3.33 -8.59 -2.03
C ILE A 61 4.01 -8.76 -0.68
N GLU A 62 5.34 -8.75 -0.68
CA GLU A 62 6.09 -8.81 0.57
C GLU A 62 5.80 -7.56 1.41
N THR A 63 5.65 -7.74 2.72
CA THR A 63 5.51 -6.62 3.64
C THR A 63 6.82 -5.85 3.69
N GLU A 64 6.90 -4.77 2.92
CA GLU A 64 8.01 -3.83 3.01
C GLU A 64 7.99 -3.14 4.37
N ASN A 65 9.14 -3.11 5.06
CA ASN A 65 9.28 -2.34 6.28
C ASN A 65 9.45 -0.86 5.89
N TRP A 66 8.32 -0.20 5.63
CA TRP A 66 8.27 1.21 5.24
C TRP A 66 8.97 2.13 6.25
N ASN A 67 8.95 1.79 7.55
CA ASN A 67 9.72 2.52 8.56
C ASN A 67 11.23 2.41 8.30
N ALA A 68 11.74 1.21 8.03
CA ALA A 68 13.16 1.02 7.73
C ALA A 68 13.59 1.72 6.43
N ILE A 69 12.75 1.68 5.39
CA ILE A 69 13.00 2.40 4.13
C ILE A 69 13.02 3.91 4.39
N TRP A 70 12.05 4.41 5.14
CA TRP A 70 11.97 5.82 5.46
C TRP A 70 13.16 6.27 6.32
N GLU A 71 13.50 5.54 7.39
CA GLU A 71 14.67 5.82 8.25
C GLU A 71 15.97 5.85 7.45
N SER A 72 16.12 4.96 6.46
CA SER A 72 17.30 4.92 5.60
C SER A 72 17.38 6.08 4.60
N ASN A 73 16.24 6.69 4.23
CA ASN A 73 16.18 7.78 3.25
C ASN A 73 16.00 9.17 3.87
N PHE A 74 15.63 9.23 5.15
CA PHE A 74 15.47 10.49 5.86
C PHE A 74 16.83 11.01 6.29
N ASN A 75 17.30 12.08 5.65
CA ASN A 75 18.58 12.70 5.99
C ASN A 75 18.34 13.98 6.81
N PRO A 76 19.17 14.27 7.84
CA PRO A 76 19.09 15.53 8.54
C PRO A 76 19.27 16.72 7.60
N MET A 77 18.53 17.80 7.85
CA MET A 77 18.71 19.07 7.15
C MET A 77 19.26 20.14 8.07
N VAL A 78 20.29 20.86 7.61
CA VAL A 78 20.92 21.94 8.36
C VAL A 78 20.70 23.28 7.66
N VAL A 79 20.14 24.25 8.38
CA VAL A 79 19.84 25.59 7.89
C VAL A 79 20.84 26.57 8.48
N LYS A 80 21.72 27.11 7.63
CA LYS A 80 22.71 28.16 7.95
C LYS A 80 23.61 27.86 9.17
N GLY A 81 23.81 26.58 9.50
CA GLY A 81 24.57 26.16 10.68
C GLY A 81 23.96 26.57 12.03
N GLN A 82 22.71 27.05 12.04
CA GLN A 82 22.04 27.53 13.24
C GLN A 82 20.91 26.60 13.70
N CYS A 83 20.23 25.97 12.74
CA CYS A 83 19.10 25.08 13.00
C CYS A 83 19.30 23.77 12.24
N ALA A 84 19.01 22.63 12.88
CA ALA A 84 18.97 21.33 12.24
C ALA A 84 17.61 20.68 12.46
N VAL A 85 17.07 20.05 11.43
CA VAL A 85 15.90 19.17 11.51
C VAL A 85 16.39 17.74 11.33
N ARG A 86 16.14 16.88 12.32
CA ARG A 86 16.56 15.48 12.29
C ARG A 86 15.53 14.60 13.02
N ALA A 87 15.61 13.30 12.81
CA ALA A 87 14.85 12.33 13.59
C ALA A 87 15.64 11.90 14.84
N SER A 88 14.97 11.22 15.76
CA SER A 88 15.54 10.76 17.01
C SER A 88 16.69 9.75 16.83
N PHE A 89 16.71 8.98 15.73
CA PHE A 89 17.78 8.03 15.39
C PHE A 89 19.01 8.67 14.74
N HIS A 90 18.99 9.96 14.41
CA HIS A 90 20.17 10.67 13.91
C HIS A 90 21.06 11.18 15.05
N ASP A 91 22.37 11.15 14.83
CA ASP A 91 23.32 11.80 15.73
C ASP A 91 23.06 13.30 15.86
N LYS A 92 23.44 13.87 17.02
CA LYS A 92 23.36 15.31 17.25
C LYS A 92 24.32 16.04 16.32
N ILE A 93 23.83 17.11 15.72
CA ILE A 93 24.60 17.92 14.75
C ILE A 93 25.35 19.04 15.48
N GLY A 94 24.94 19.40 16.70
CA GLY A 94 25.67 20.36 17.53
C GLY A 94 25.47 21.82 17.12
N VAL A 95 24.30 22.12 16.54
CA VAL A 95 23.88 23.49 16.20
C VAL A 95 23.01 24.07 17.32
N PRO A 96 22.89 25.42 17.42
CA PRO A 96 22.11 26.08 18.46
C PRO A 96 20.67 25.59 18.61
N PHE A 97 20.01 25.23 17.51
CA PHE A 97 18.64 24.73 17.52
C PHE A 97 18.55 23.38 16.82
N GLU A 98 18.06 22.35 17.51
CA GLU A 98 17.76 21.05 16.91
C GLU A 98 16.26 20.76 17.05
N ILE A 99 15.60 20.56 15.92
CA ILE A 99 14.18 20.19 15.83
C ILE A 99 14.12 18.69 15.56
N LEU A 100 13.53 17.96 16.51
CA LEU A 100 13.29 16.52 16.38
C LEU A 100 11.93 16.28 15.74
N ILE A 101 11.91 15.56 14.61
CA ILE A 101 10.68 15.14 13.94
C ILE A 101 10.77 13.64 13.68
N ASP A 102 9.91 12.88 14.35
CA ASP A 102 9.69 11.47 14.10
C ASP A 102 8.32 11.31 13.43
N PRO A 103 8.23 11.26 12.09
CA PRO A 103 6.98 11.02 11.42
C PRO A 103 6.50 9.61 11.78
N LYS A 104 5.26 9.54 12.25
CA LYS A 104 4.57 8.26 12.45
C LYS A 104 3.59 8.08 11.31
N MET A 105 3.77 7.03 10.53
CA MET A 105 2.72 6.47 9.70
C MET A 105 2.19 5.25 10.43
N SER A 106 1.28 5.49 11.36
CA SER A 106 0.41 4.46 11.94
C SER A 106 -0.73 4.14 10.99
#